data_AF-A0A7X3S486-F1
#
_entry.id   AF-A0A7X3S486-F1
#
_cell.length_a   1.000
_cell.length_b   1.000
_cell.length_c   1.000
_cell.angle_alpha   90.00
_cell.angle_beta   90.00
_cell.angle_gamma   90.00
#
_symmetry.space_group_name_H-M   'P 1'
#
loop_
_entity.id
_entity.type
_entity.pdbx_description
1 polymer ?
#
loop_
_entity_poly.entity_id
_entity_poly.type
_entity_poly.pdbx_seq_one_letter_code
_entity_poly.pdbx_strand_id
1 'polypeptide(L)'
;MIRPHLSALLLALTIVFPTCVLAQSNVFTAETTDAEGIQLSVSNARLYWEEKIDETTFVPHEIRHVPVKHGAATINVKFQQIAKILVKPDHPAKGRQALTIKLLNGKSGEFPLAKEVTLIGQSDFGEIRIPMKSLRSMTFSKKSQAQRAAKAP
;
A
#
# COMPACT_ATOMS: atom_id res chain seq x y z
N MET A 1 28.42 55.50 -41.63
CA MET A 1 28.72 55.88 -40.24
C MET A 1 27.52 55.53 -39.37
N ILE A 2 27.76 54.73 -38.31
CA ILE A 2 27.06 54.71 -37.00
C ILE A 2 25.59 54.17 -36.95
N ARG A 3 25.43 53.01 -36.29
CA ARG A 3 24.20 52.44 -35.68
C ARG A 3 23.71 53.31 -34.50
N PRO A 4 22.42 53.33 -34.09
CA PRO A 4 21.86 52.31 -33.17
C PRO A 4 20.38 51.93 -33.48
N HIS A 5 20.00 50.66 -33.53
CA HIS A 5 19.77 49.73 -32.42
C HIS A 5 18.65 50.17 -31.46
N LEU A 6 17.43 49.72 -31.74
CA LEU A 6 16.40 49.51 -30.71
C LEU A 6 15.75 48.14 -30.96
N SER A 7 16.50 47.10 -30.57
CA SER A 7 15.98 45.77 -30.28
C SER A 7 15.06 45.87 -29.06
N ALA A 8 13.76 45.96 -29.27
CA ALA A 8 12.78 45.59 -28.26
C ALA A 8 12.48 44.10 -28.41
N LEU A 9 13.42 43.25 -27.96
CA LEU A 9 13.22 41.82 -27.83
C LEU A 9 12.35 41.60 -26.59
N LEU A 10 11.04 41.55 -26.79
CA LEU A 10 10.07 41.20 -25.75
C LEU A 10 10.25 39.70 -25.43
N LEU A 11 11.04 39.42 -24.39
CA LEU A 11 11.27 38.07 -23.89
C LEU A 11 9.99 37.59 -23.19
N ALA A 12 9.13 36.88 -23.92
CA ALA A 12 7.99 36.18 -23.34
C ALA A 12 8.51 35.00 -22.51
N LEU A 13 8.67 35.23 -21.20
CA LEU A 13 8.95 34.20 -20.21
C LEU A 13 7.68 33.36 -20.03
N THR A 14 7.49 32.34 -20.85
CA THR A 14 6.50 31.30 -20.59
C THR A 14 6.98 30.49 -19.40
N ILE A 15 6.43 30.79 -18.23
CA ILE A 15 6.58 29.96 -17.04
C ILE A 15 5.88 28.65 -17.35
N VAL A 16 6.65 27.67 -17.82
CA VAL A 16 6.22 26.27 -17.82
C VAL A 16 6.15 25.87 -16.36
N PHE A 17 5.00 26.08 -15.73
CA PHE A 17 4.69 25.46 -14.46
C PHE A 17 4.79 23.95 -14.71
N PRO A 18 5.73 23.23 -14.07
CA PRO A 18 5.61 21.79 -14.05
C PRO A 18 4.30 21.52 -13.31
N THR A 19 3.28 21.07 -14.05
CA THR A 19 2.08 20.51 -13.46
C THR A 19 2.56 19.37 -12.60
N CYS A 20 2.70 19.62 -11.30
CA CYS A 20 2.91 18.59 -10.31
C CYS A 20 1.64 17.74 -10.38
N VAL A 21 1.70 16.68 -11.18
CA VAL A 21 0.70 15.63 -11.17
C VAL A 21 0.76 15.09 -9.75
N LEU A 22 -0.14 15.59 -8.90
CA LEU A 22 -0.44 14.98 -7.62
C LEU A 22 -0.86 13.56 -7.94
N ALA A 23 0.10 12.63 -7.87
CA ALA A 23 -0.15 11.23 -7.98
C ALA A 23 -1.29 10.94 -7.00
N GLN A 24 -2.47 10.59 -7.51
CA GLN A 24 -3.60 10.19 -6.70
C GLN A 24 -3.11 9.06 -5.79
N SER A 25 -2.77 9.41 -4.55
CA SER A 25 -2.36 8.45 -3.55
C SER A 25 -3.60 7.64 -3.26
N ASN A 26 -3.72 6.46 -3.89
CA ASN A 26 -4.79 5.53 -3.57
C ASN A 26 -4.64 5.17 -2.09
N VAL A 27 -5.46 5.81 -1.26
CA VAL A 27 -5.55 5.54 0.18
C VAL A 27 -6.42 4.31 0.32
N PHE A 28 -5.86 3.21 0.83
CA PHE A 28 -6.61 1.99 1.07
C PHE A 28 -7.15 2.01 2.50
N THR A 29 -8.42 1.65 2.66
CA THR A 29 -8.97 1.34 3.98
C THR A 29 -9.07 -0.16 4.11
N ALA A 30 -8.37 -0.74 5.08
CA ALA A 30 -8.42 -2.15 5.38
C ALA A 30 -9.24 -2.37 6.65
N GLU A 31 -10.19 -3.30 6.61
CA GLU A 31 -10.84 -3.83 7.79
C GLU A 31 -10.13 -5.12 8.17
N THR A 32 -9.44 -5.10 9.30
CA THR A 32 -8.69 -6.24 9.82
C THR A 32 -9.42 -6.88 10.98
N THR A 33 -9.42 -8.20 11.03
CA THR A 33 -9.87 -8.98 12.17
C THR A 33 -8.67 -9.65 12.81
N ASP A 34 -8.46 -9.41 14.09
CA ASP A 34 -7.40 -10.05 14.87
C ASP A 34 -7.74 -11.52 15.22
N ALA A 35 -6.78 -12.25 15.78
CA ALA A 35 -6.97 -13.64 16.23
C ALA A 35 -8.14 -13.78 17.23
N GLU A 36 -8.35 -12.79 18.10
CA GLU A 36 -9.44 -12.74 19.09
C GLU A 36 -10.81 -12.36 18.47
N GLY A 37 -10.86 -12.09 17.16
CA GLY A 37 -12.10 -11.71 16.49
C GLY A 37 -12.42 -10.22 16.56
N ILE A 38 -11.55 -9.40 17.16
CA ILE A 38 -11.71 -7.94 17.23
C ILE A 38 -11.52 -7.35 15.83
N GLN A 39 -12.49 -6.56 15.37
CA GLN A 39 -12.46 -5.88 14.08
C GLN A 39 -11.92 -4.45 14.24
N LEU A 40 -10.91 -4.12 13.45
CA LEU A 40 -10.25 -2.81 13.42
C LEU A 40 -10.32 -2.24 12.01
N SER A 41 -10.70 -0.97 11.91
CA SER A 41 -10.66 -0.21 10.67
C SER A 41 -9.33 0.54 10.57
N VAL A 42 -8.60 0.32 9.48
CA VAL A 42 -7.27 0.88 9.22
C VAL A 42 -7.32 1.72 7.95
N SER A 43 -7.29 3.04 8.09
CA SER A 43 -7.21 3.99 6.98
C SER A 43 -5.75 4.20 6.55
N ASN A 44 -5.54 4.49 5.27
CA ASN A 44 -4.19 4.62 4.69
C ASN A 44 -3.31 3.39 4.94
N ALA A 45 -3.92 2.22 4.79
CA ALA A 45 -3.27 0.92 4.94
C ALA A 45 -2.08 0.78 3.96
N ARG A 46 -0.91 0.48 4.52
CA ARG A 46 0.34 0.17 3.82
C ARG A 46 1.03 -0.99 4.53
N LEU A 47 1.78 -1.82 3.80
CA LEU A 47 2.63 -2.83 4.43
C LEU A 47 4.02 -2.30 4.60
N TYR A 48 4.64 -2.72 5.69
CA TYR A 48 5.98 -2.36 6.09
C TYR A 48 6.78 -3.61 6.41
N TRP A 49 8.03 -3.65 5.99
CA TRP A 49 8.99 -4.65 6.45
C TRP A 49 10.38 -4.03 6.54
N GLU A 50 11.23 -4.65 7.34
CA GLU A 50 12.61 -4.22 7.53
C GLU A 50 13.54 -5.26 6.92
N GLU A 51 14.42 -4.81 6.01
CA GLU A 51 15.51 -5.63 5.54
C GLU A 51 16.71 -5.43 6.46
N LYS A 52 17.12 -6.50 7.15
CA LYS A 52 18.38 -6.50 7.88
C LYS A 52 19.51 -6.65 6.87
N ILE A 53 20.34 -5.61 6.73
CA ILE A 53 21.51 -5.62 5.85
C ILE A 53 22.74 -6.08 6.63
N ASP A 54 22.89 -5.54 7.85
CA ASP A 54 23.97 -5.87 8.78
C ASP A 54 23.42 -6.03 10.21
N GLU A 55 24.27 -6.31 11.19
CA GLU A 55 23.84 -6.54 12.58
C GLU A 55 23.07 -5.35 13.18
N THR A 56 23.44 -4.12 12.83
CA THR A 56 22.83 -2.88 13.32
C THR A 56 22.14 -2.05 12.24
N THR A 57 22.19 -2.48 10.97
CA THR A 57 21.65 -1.74 9.83
C THR A 57 20.37 -2.39 9.32
N PHE A 58 19.27 -1.62 9.37
CA PHE A 58 17.96 -2.03 8.90
C PHE A 58 17.44 -1.02 7.87
N VAL A 59 16.95 -1.51 6.74
CA VAL A 59 16.36 -0.68 5.69
C VAL A 59 14.83 -0.83 5.71
N PRO A 60 14.09 0.25 6.03
CA PRO A 60 12.64 0.23 6.02
C PRO A 60 12.07 0.19 4.60
N HIS A 61 11.08 -0.66 4.38
CA HIS A 61 10.42 -0.79 3.09
C HIS A 61 8.91 -0.66 3.25
N GLU A 62 8.33 0.37 2.65
CA GLU A 62 6.88 0.56 2.57
C GLU A 62 6.36 0.08 1.20
N ILE A 63 5.39 -0.84 1.21
CA ILE A 63 4.79 -1.41 0.00
C ILE A 63 3.25 -1.40 0.07
N ARG A 64 2.62 -1.32 -1.10
CA ARG A 64 1.15 -1.37 -1.28
C ARG A 64 0.69 -2.61 -2.04
N HIS A 65 1.41 -3.71 -1.83
CA HIS A 65 1.14 -5.02 -2.40
C HIS A 65 1.48 -6.09 -1.37
N VAL A 66 0.88 -7.27 -1.51
CA VAL A 66 1.16 -8.43 -0.67
C VAL A 66 2.17 -9.32 -1.41
N PRO A 67 3.39 -9.48 -0.89
CA PRO A 67 4.38 -10.37 -1.49
C PRO A 67 4.10 -11.81 -1.07
N VAL A 68 3.74 -12.66 -2.04
CA VAL A 68 3.43 -14.08 -1.80
C VAL A 68 4.32 -15.00 -2.63
N LYS A 69 4.54 -16.23 -2.17
CA LYS A 69 5.30 -17.23 -2.91
C LYS A 69 4.39 -18.02 -3.85
N HIS A 70 4.88 -18.25 -5.06
CA HIS A 70 4.27 -19.14 -6.05
C HIS A 70 5.37 -20.00 -6.67
N GLY A 71 5.43 -21.27 -6.25
CA GLY A 71 6.59 -22.12 -6.51
C GLY A 71 7.87 -21.49 -5.95
N ALA A 72 8.90 -21.34 -6.79
CA ALA A 72 10.15 -20.67 -6.42
C ALA A 72 10.09 -19.13 -6.51
N ALA A 73 9.10 -18.58 -7.22
CA ALA A 73 8.99 -17.15 -7.49
C ALA A 73 8.24 -16.40 -6.36
N THR A 74 8.48 -15.09 -6.26
CA THR A 74 7.68 -14.16 -5.45
C THR A 74 6.77 -13.36 -6.38
N ILE A 75 5.49 -13.32 -6.07
CA ILE A 75 4.47 -12.54 -6.79
C ILE A 75 3.97 -11.42 -5.88
N ASN A 76 3.87 -10.22 -6.43
CA ASN A 76 3.40 -9.03 -5.73
C ASN A 76 1.93 -8.77 -6.07
N VAL A 77 1.02 -9.17 -5.18
CA VAL A 77 -0.42 -8.99 -5.39
C VAL A 77 -0.82 -7.58 -4.95
N LYS A 78 -1.23 -6.74 -5.89
CA LYS A 78 -1.58 -5.33 -5.64
C LYS A 78 -2.84 -5.21 -4.79
N PHE A 79 -2.84 -4.30 -3.81
CA PHE A 79 -4.00 -4.04 -2.95
C PHE A 79 -5.28 -3.75 -3.72
N GLN A 80 -5.17 -3.03 -4.84
CA GLN A 80 -6.28 -2.70 -5.74
C GLN A 80 -7.01 -3.92 -6.32
N GLN A 81 -6.37 -5.08 -6.34
CA GLN A 81 -6.92 -6.31 -6.92
C GLN A 81 -7.45 -7.27 -5.87
N ILE A 82 -7.18 -7.02 -4.59
CA ILE A 82 -7.52 -7.91 -3.48
C ILE A 82 -8.89 -7.50 -2.93
N ALA A 83 -9.79 -8.46 -2.85
CA ALA A 83 -11.04 -8.31 -2.13
C ALA A 83 -10.85 -8.63 -0.64
N LYS A 84 -10.27 -9.80 -0.36
CA LYS A 84 -10.12 -10.34 1.00
C LYS A 84 -8.87 -11.19 1.11
N ILE A 85 -8.24 -11.16 2.27
CA ILE A 85 -7.17 -12.06 2.69
C ILE A 85 -7.63 -12.79 3.93
N LEU A 86 -7.51 -14.11 3.91
CA LEU A 86 -7.61 -14.94 5.10
C LEU A 86 -6.21 -15.40 5.45
N VAL A 87 -5.80 -15.16 6.69
CA VAL A 87 -4.50 -15.60 7.19
C VAL A 87 -4.73 -16.92 7.91
N LYS A 88 -4.04 -17.96 7.47
CA LYS A 88 -3.99 -19.24 8.17
C LYS A 88 -2.63 -19.35 8.86
N PRO A 89 -2.61 -19.79 10.13
CA PRO A 89 -1.37 -19.88 10.89
C PRO A 89 -0.37 -20.87 10.29
N ASP A 90 -0.85 -21.93 9.63
CA ASP A 90 0.00 -23.01 9.12
C ASP A 90 -0.11 -23.19 7.60
N HIS A 91 1.02 -23.09 6.90
CA HIS A 91 1.20 -23.62 5.56
C HIS A 91 2.14 -24.85 5.61
N PRO A 92 1.84 -25.96 4.90
CA PRO A 92 2.67 -27.17 4.92
C PRO A 92 4.09 -26.97 4.38
N ALA A 93 4.34 -25.90 3.60
CA ALA A 93 5.68 -25.55 3.14
C ALA A 93 6.40 -24.60 4.12
N LYS A 94 7.23 -25.19 5.00
CA LYS A 94 8.32 -24.53 5.75
C LYS A 94 7.93 -23.46 6.78
N GLY A 95 6.90 -23.70 7.60
CA GLY A 95 6.62 -22.87 8.79
C GLY A 95 6.30 -21.40 8.49
N ARG A 96 5.84 -21.10 7.27
CA ARG A 96 5.36 -19.78 6.87
C ARG A 96 3.84 -19.78 6.91
N GLN A 97 3.25 -18.63 7.20
CA GLN A 97 1.80 -18.49 7.21
C GLN A 97 1.23 -18.59 5.79
N ALA A 98 0.09 -19.27 5.65
CA ALA A 98 -0.63 -19.34 4.39
C ALA A 98 -1.61 -18.17 4.30
N LEU A 99 -1.62 -17.50 3.16
CA LEU A 99 -2.60 -16.46 2.84
C LEU A 99 -3.54 -17.00 1.77
N THR A 100 -4.82 -17.14 2.10
CA THR A 100 -5.86 -17.30 1.08
C THR A 100 -6.27 -15.92 0.59
N ILE A 101 -5.80 -15.53 -0.59
CA ILE A 101 -6.11 -14.25 -1.21
C ILE A 101 -7.28 -14.45 -2.18
N LYS A 102 -8.39 -13.76 -1.93
CA LYS A 102 -9.51 -13.62 -2.86
C LYS A 102 -9.38 -12.29 -3.59
N LEU A 103 -9.31 -12.34 -4.92
CA LEU A 103 -9.24 -11.18 -5.79
C LEU A 103 -10.64 -10.66 -6.12
N LEU A 104 -10.71 -9.39 -6.54
CA LEU A 104 -11.97 -8.74 -6.97
C LEU A 104 -12.62 -9.41 -8.17
N ASN A 105 -11.84 -10.10 -9.01
CA ASN A 105 -12.35 -10.87 -10.16
C ASN A 105 -12.93 -12.24 -9.77
N GLY A 106 -13.07 -12.53 -8.48
CA GLY A 106 -13.60 -13.79 -7.96
C GLY A 106 -12.57 -14.93 -7.88
N LYS A 107 -11.39 -14.79 -8.49
CA LYS A 107 -10.32 -15.79 -8.36
C LYS A 107 -9.77 -15.80 -6.94
N SER A 108 -9.45 -16.98 -6.43
CA SER A 108 -8.80 -17.17 -5.14
C SER A 108 -7.62 -18.11 -5.27
N GLY A 109 -6.58 -17.88 -4.48
CA GLY A 109 -5.47 -18.80 -4.35
C GLY A 109 -4.93 -18.79 -2.92
N GLU A 110 -4.34 -19.91 -2.54
CA GLU A 110 -3.63 -20.05 -1.28
C GLU A 110 -2.13 -19.97 -1.57
N PHE A 111 -1.46 -19.03 -0.90
CA PHE A 111 -0.06 -18.75 -1.13
C PHE A 111 0.66 -18.56 0.20
N PRO A 112 1.86 -19.15 0.40
CA PRO A 112 2.68 -18.80 1.55
C PRO A 112 3.14 -17.34 1.46
N LEU A 113 3.19 -16.65 2.59
CA LEU A 113 3.73 -15.30 2.66
C LEU A 113 5.24 -15.31 2.32
N ALA A 114 5.69 -14.38 1.47
CA ALA A 114 7.09 -14.37 1.02
C ALA A 114 8.05 -13.68 2.00
N LYS A 115 7.57 -12.67 2.72
CA LYS A 115 8.33 -11.89 3.72
C LYS A 115 7.41 -11.52 4.88
N GLU A 116 7.93 -11.48 6.10
CA GLU A 116 7.17 -10.97 7.23
C GLU A 116 6.90 -9.47 7.06
N VAL A 117 5.63 -9.10 7.07
CA VAL A 117 5.16 -7.75 6.82
C VAL A 117 4.21 -7.30 7.93
N THR A 118 4.25 -6.02 8.24
CA THR A 118 3.40 -5.36 9.23
C THR A 118 2.48 -4.39 8.51
N LEU A 119 1.18 -4.49 8.78
CA LEU A 119 0.22 -3.50 8.34
C LEU A 119 0.36 -2.23 9.18
N ILE A 120 0.60 -1.11 8.53
CA ILE A 120 0.63 0.21 9.16
C ILE A 120 -0.51 1.05 8.59
N GLY A 121 -1.15 1.84 9.44
CA GLY A 121 -2.14 2.82 9.02
C GLY A 121 -2.72 3.58 10.19
N GLN A 122 -3.85 4.26 9.97
CA GLN A 122 -4.52 5.11 10.94
C GLN A 122 -5.85 4.50 11.36
N SER A 123 -6.05 4.36 12.67
CA SER A 123 -7.31 3.97 13.31
C SER A 123 -7.96 5.19 13.97
N ASP A 124 -9.15 5.02 14.52
CA ASP A 124 -9.84 6.03 15.33
C ASP A 124 -9.05 6.39 16.61
N PHE A 125 -8.09 5.52 17.00
CA PHE A 125 -7.21 5.69 18.15
C PHE A 125 -5.80 6.20 17.78
N GLY A 126 -5.51 6.48 16.49
CA GLY A 126 -4.20 6.94 16.01
C GLY A 126 -3.46 5.92 15.13
N GLU A 127 -2.13 6.08 14.99
CA GLU A 127 -1.32 5.18 14.16
C GLU A 127 -1.25 3.79 14.79
N ILE A 128 -1.55 2.77 13.99
CA ILE A 128 -1.52 1.38 14.40
C ILE A 128 -0.54 0.59 13.53
N ARG A 129 0.08 -0.42 14.15
CA ARG A 129 1.03 -1.33 13.52
C ARG A 129 0.63 -2.76 13.90
N ILE A 130 0.14 -3.50 12.92
CA ILE A 130 -0.40 -4.85 13.14
C ILE A 130 0.41 -5.85 12.31
N PRO A 131 1.20 -6.73 12.93
CA PRO A 131 1.90 -7.79 12.21
C PRO A 131 0.91 -8.65 11.44
N MET A 132 1.20 -9.00 10.17
CA MET A 132 0.28 -9.83 9.38
C MET A 132 0.02 -11.19 10.05
N LYS A 133 0.93 -11.61 10.92
CA LYS A 133 0.84 -12.87 11.67
C LYS A 133 -0.18 -12.92 12.78
N SER A 134 -0.59 -11.77 13.35
CA SER A 134 -1.65 -11.73 14.36
C SER A 134 -3.03 -11.66 13.70
N LEU A 135 -3.11 -11.20 12.45
CA LEU A 135 -4.37 -11.10 11.73
C LEU A 135 -4.97 -12.46 11.44
N ARG A 136 -6.30 -12.55 11.55
CA ARG A 136 -7.11 -13.66 11.06
C ARG A 136 -7.63 -13.38 9.65
N SER A 137 -8.08 -12.15 9.41
CA SER A 137 -8.53 -11.74 8.08
C SER A 137 -8.34 -10.26 7.84
N MET A 138 -8.25 -9.88 6.57
CA MET A 138 -8.15 -8.49 6.13
C MET A 138 -8.99 -8.30 4.88
N THR A 139 -9.86 -7.30 4.87
CA THR A 139 -10.69 -6.95 3.72
C THR A 139 -10.34 -5.54 3.28
N PHE A 140 -10.09 -5.34 1.99
CA PHE A 140 -9.80 -4.01 1.46
C PHE A 140 -11.07 -3.35 0.96
N SER A 141 -11.38 -2.17 1.47
CA SER A 141 -12.44 -1.32 0.95
C SER A 141 -11.80 -0.19 0.14
N LYS A 142 -12.28 -0.02 -1.10
CA LYS A 142 -11.95 1.15 -1.92
C LYS A 142 -12.87 2.30 -1.47
N LYS A 143 -12.62 2.87 -0.30
CA LYS A 143 -13.20 4.19 0.01
C LYS A 143 -12.42 5.22 -0.81
N SER A 144 -12.91 5.46 -2.02
CA SER A 144 -12.45 6.58 -2.85
C SER A 144 -12.60 7.87 -2.04
N GLN A 145 -11.51 8.64 -1.92
CA GLN A 145 -11.54 9.95 -1.24
C GLN A 145 -12.55 10.94 -1.85
N ALA A 146 -13.16 10.62 -3.01
CA ALA A 146 -14.27 11.36 -3.59
C ALA A 146 -15.49 11.51 -2.64
N GLN A 147 -15.70 10.60 -1.69
CA GLN A 147 -16.80 10.71 -0.73
C GLN A 147 -16.53 11.68 0.44
N ARG A 148 -15.29 12.14 0.65
CA ARG A 148 -14.99 13.17 1.65
C ARG A 148 -15.24 14.59 1.13
N ALA A 149 -15.16 14.81 -0.18
CA ALA A 149 -15.45 16.11 -0.79
C ALA A 149 -16.96 16.42 -0.91
N ALA A 150 -17.81 15.40 -0.92
CA ALA A 150 -19.27 15.56 -1.02
C ALA A 150 -19.98 15.78 0.33
N LYS A 151 -19.22 15.90 1.43
CA LYS A 151 -19.75 16.17 2.77
C LYS A 151 -18.97 17.32 3.42
N ALA A 152 -18.92 18.44 2.73
CA ALA A 152 -18.65 19.75 3.34
C ALA A 152 -19.93 20.58 3.14
N PRO A 153 -20.59 21.06 4.22
CA PRO A 153 -21.63 22.07 4.10
C PRO A 153 -21.06 23.41 3.62
#